data_AF-A0ABC9R328-F1
#
_entry.id   AF-A0ABC9R328-F1
#
_cell.length_a   1.000
_cell.length_b   1.000
_cell.length_c   1.000
_cell.angle_alpha   90.00
_cell.angle_beta   90.00
_cell.angle_gamma   90.00
#
_symmetry.space_group_name_H-M   'P 1'
#
loop_
_entity.id
_entity.type
_entity.pdbx_description
1 polymer ?
#
loop_
_entity_poly.entity_id
_entity_poly.type
_entity_poly.pdbx_seq_one_letter_code
_entity_poly.pdbx_strand_id
1 'polypeptide(L)' 'MKDNNDGTTEVFAIWEYDSYEQYKEIESKIRSDKIHVKRIHDWYEKHGGKEYVLQEYILELKNEELVCTVK' A
#
# COMPACT_ATOMS: atom_id res chain seq x y z
N MET A 1 7.21 -7.74 5.89
CA MET A 1 7.44 -6.72 6.93
C MET A 1 8.85 -6.91 7.45
N LYS A 2 9.59 -5.83 7.65
CA LYS A 2 10.97 -5.83 8.14
C LYS A 2 11.07 -4.87 9.31
N ASP A 3 11.55 -5.38 10.45
CA ASP A 3 11.85 -4.55 11.62
C ASP A 3 13.16 -3.79 11.40
N ASN A 4 13.15 -2.48 11.69
CA ASN A 4 14.32 -1.61 11.56
C ASN A 4 15.15 -1.53 12.86
N ASN A 5 14.69 -2.15 13.95
CA ASN A 5 15.29 -2.13 15.30
C ASN A 5 15.35 -0.74 15.95
N ASP A 6 14.50 0.19 15.51
CA ASP A 6 14.37 1.55 16.03
C ASP A 6 12.92 1.88 16.46
N GLY A 7 12.08 0.84 16.60
CA GLY A 7 10.65 0.98 16.88
C GLY A 7 9.79 1.23 15.62
N THR A 8 10.40 1.26 14.43
CA THR A 8 9.67 1.32 13.15
C THR A 8 9.67 -0.04 12.44
N THR A 9 8.69 -0.24 11.57
CA THR A 9 8.59 -1.44 10.74
C THR A 9 8.28 -1.05 9.30
N GLU A 10 9.06 -1.57 8.37
CA GLU A 10 8.87 -1.39 6.95
C GLU A 10 7.89 -2.43 6.39
N VAL A 11 6.88 -1.95 5.67
CA VAL A 11 5.89 -2.78 4.98
C VAL A 11 5.99 -2.49 3.49
N PHE A 12 6.21 -3.54 2.69
CA PHE A 12 6.28 -3.45 1.24
C PHE A 12 5.24 -4.37 0.62
N ALA A 13 4.64 -3.91 -0.47
CA ALA A 13 3.79 -4.69 -1.36
C ALA A 13 4.34 -4.50 -2.78
N ILE A 14 4.62 -5.60 -3.46
CA ILE A 14 5.20 -5.60 -4.81
C ILE A 14 4.20 -6.28 -5.74
N TRP A 15 4.00 -5.69 -6.90
CA TRP A 15 3.14 -6.22 -7.96
C TRP A 15 3.99 -6.45 -9.19
N GLU A 16 3.90 -7.66 -9.74
CA GLU A 16 4.51 -8.00 -11.02
C GLU A 16 3.45 -7.89 -12.12
N TYR A 17 3.81 -7.27 -13.23
CA TYR A 17 2.94 -7.08 -14.38
C TYR A 17 3.76 -6.98 -15.67
N ASP A 18 3.21 -7.48 -16.77
CA ASP A 18 3.83 -7.50 -18.09
C ASP A 18 3.70 -6.15 -18.81
N SER A 19 2.77 -5.30 -18.36
CA SER A 19 2.54 -3.96 -18.92
C SER A 19 1.86 -3.02 -17.95
N TYR A 20 2.03 -1.72 -18.17
CA TYR A 20 1.38 -0.68 -17.37
C TYR A 20 -0.16 -0.75 -17.41
N GLU A 21 -0.76 -1.20 -18.51
CA GLU A 21 -2.22 -1.39 -18.57
C GLU A 21 -2.68 -2.53 -17.65
N GLN A 22 -1.92 -3.62 -17.57
CA GLN A 22 -2.21 -4.70 -16.63
C GLN A 22 -2.11 -4.24 -15.17
N TYR A 23 -1.12 -3.38 -14.85
CA TYR A 23 -1.05 -2.73 -13.55
C TYR A 23 -2.34 -1.94 -13.23
N LYS A 24 -2.82 -1.12 -14.17
CA LYS A 24 -4.08 -0.37 -13.97
C LYS A 24 -5.28 -1.27 -13.78
N GLU A 25 -5.35 -2.39 -14.51
CA GLU A 25 -6.43 -3.36 -14.34
C GLU A 25 -6.43 -3.99 -12.94
N ILE A 26 -5.26 -4.36 -12.43
CA ILE A 26 -5.09 -4.89 -11.07
C ILE A 26 -5.53 -3.84 -10.06
N GLU A 27 -5.02 -2.60 -10.17
CA GLU A 27 -5.36 -1.51 -9.28
C GLU A 27 -6.88 -1.22 -9.27
N SER A 28 -7.49 -1.19 -10.46
CA SER A 28 -8.92 -0.96 -10.64
C SER A 28 -9.76 -2.06 -9.99
N LYS A 29 -9.39 -3.34 -10.16
CA LYS A 29 -10.09 -4.48 -9.53
C LYS A 29 -10.06 -4.38 -8.00
N ILE A 30 -8.90 -4.06 -7.42
CA ILE A 30 -8.75 -3.92 -5.96
C ILE A 30 -9.59 -2.76 -5.43
N ARG A 31 -9.53 -1.59 -6.08
CA ARG A 31 -10.31 -0.41 -5.70
C ARG A 31 -11.82 -0.60 -5.86
N SER A 32 -12.22 -1.51 -6.75
CA SER A 32 -13.64 -1.82 -6.99
C SER A 32 -14.21 -2.85 -5.99
N ASP A 33 -13.38 -3.54 -5.21
CA ASP A 33 -13.83 -4.44 -4.15
C ASP A 33 -14.39 -3.63 -2.98
N LYS A 34 -15.72 -3.49 -2.96
CA LYS A 34 -16.44 -2.73 -1.93
C LYS A 34 -16.26 -3.29 -0.52
N ILE A 35 -16.11 -4.61 -0.37
CA ILE A 35 -15.95 -5.23 0.95
C ILE A 35 -14.55 -4.90 1.48
N HIS A 36 -13.54 -5.04 0.63
CA HIS A 36 -12.17 -4.68 0.97
C HIS A 36 -12.04 -3.19 1.31
N VAL A 37 -12.56 -2.31 0.45
CA VAL A 37 -12.55 -0.86 0.65
C VAL A 37 -13.26 -0.47 1.94
N LYS A 38 -14.43 -1.04 2.22
CA LYS A 38 -15.14 -0.79 3.48
C LYS A 38 -14.30 -1.19 4.69
N ARG A 39 -13.66 -2.36 4.67
CA ARG A 39 -12.80 -2.82 5.77
C ARG A 39 -11.63 -1.85 6.05
N ILE A 40 -11.04 -1.27 5.00
CA ILE A 40 -9.98 -0.27 5.13
C ILE A 40 -10.53 1.01 5.76
N HIS A 41 -11.68 1.50 5.28
CA HIS A 41 -12.33 2.68 5.85
C HIS A 41 -12.68 2.48 7.32
N ASP A 42 -13.36 1.39 7.66
CA ASP A 42 -13.72 1.06 9.04
C ASP A 42 -12.47 0.96 9.95
N TRP A 43 -11.34 0.47 9.41
CA TRP A 43 -10.08 0.44 10.13
C TRP A 43 -9.53 1.85 10.39
N TYR A 44 -9.50 2.73 9.40
CA TYR A 44 -9.05 4.11 9.61
C TYR A 44 -9.93 4.86 10.62
N GLU A 45 -11.26 4.76 10.50
CA GLU A 45 -12.20 5.39 11.43
C GLU A 45 -11.97 4.93 12.88
N LYS A 46 -11.74 3.62 13.08
CA LYS A 46 -11.44 3.06 14.40
C LYS A 46 -10.14 3.59 15.02
N HIS A 47 -9.18 4.04 14.22
CA HIS A 47 -7.86 4.47 14.66
C HIS A 47 -7.66 5.99 14.58
N GLY A 48 -8.74 6.78 14.63
CA GLY A 48 -8.67 8.24 14.68
C GLY A 48 -8.79 8.94 13.33
N GLY A 49 -9.14 8.20 12.27
CA GLY A 49 -9.30 8.72 10.92
C GLY A 49 -8.01 8.61 10.09
N LYS A 50 -8.16 8.79 8.78
CA LYS A 50 -7.06 8.63 7.83
C LYS A 50 -5.95 9.65 8.06
N GLU A 51 -6.30 10.91 8.28
CA GLU A 51 -5.35 12.00 8.49
C GLU A 51 -4.50 11.78 9.74
N TYR A 52 -5.14 11.39 10.85
CA TYR A 52 -4.44 11.08 12.09
C TYR A 52 -3.47 9.91 11.92
N VAL A 53 -3.92 8.82 11.28
CA VAL A 53 -3.05 7.65 11.03
C VAL A 53 -1.84 8.02 10.17
N LEU A 54 -2.05 8.79 9.11
CA LEU A 54 -0.96 9.23 8.23
C LEU A 54 0.06 10.11 8.96
N GLN A 55 -0.40 10.97 9.86
CA GLN A 55 0.48 11.88 10.61
C GLN A 55 1.24 11.17 11.73
N GLU A 56 0.60 10.25 12.45
CA GLU A 56 1.14 9.68 13.68
C GLU A 56 1.82 8.33 13.49
N TYR A 57 1.41 7.53 12.48
CA TYR A 57 1.91 6.16 12.30
C TYR A 57 2.72 5.94 11.03
N ILE A 58 2.63 6.82 10.03
CA ILE A 58 3.33 6.65 8.75
C ILE A 58 4.50 7.65 8.67
N LEU A 59 5.71 7.13 8.82
CA LEU A 59 6.93 7.94 8.75
C LEU A 59 7.35 8.27 7.30
N GLU A 60 7.30 7.26 6.42
CA GLU A 60 7.70 7.39 5.02
C GLU A 60 6.80 6.50 4.15
N LEU A 61 6.44 6.99 2.97
CA LEU A 61 5.69 6.24 1.96
C LEU A 61 6.40 6.35 0.61
N LYS A 62 6.74 5.21 0.01
CA LYS A 62 7.35 5.13 -1.32
C LYS A 62 6.43 4.37 -2.27
N ASN A 63 6.36 4.86 -3.50
CA ASN A 63 5.73 4.16 -4.62
C ASN A 63 6.69 4.20 -5.80
N GLU A 64 7.32 3.06 -6.08
CA GLU A 64 8.45 2.96 -7.01
C GLU A 64 8.18 1.85 -8.02
N GLU A 65 8.53 2.11 -9.29
CA GLU A 65 8.56 1.08 -10.33
C GLU A 65 9.89 0.32 -10.26
N LEU A 66 9.82 -1.01 -10.23
CA LEU A 66 11.00 -1.88 -10.27
C LEU A 66 11.14 -2.46 -11.69
N VAL A 67 12.27 -2.21 -12.33
CA VAL A 67 12.57 -2.71 -13.68
C VAL A 67 13.68 -3.76 -13.60
N CYS A 68 13.44 -4.94 -14.17
CA CYS A 68 14.49 -5.93 -14.33
C CYS A 68 15.49 -5.48 -15.41
N THR A 69 16.76 -5.31 -15.02
CA THR A 69 17.85 -4.91 -15.93
C THR A 69 18.69 -6.09 -16.41
N VAL A 70 18.40 -7.30 -15.91
CA VAL A 70 19.08 -8.54 -16.31
C VAL A 70 18.40 -9.09 -17.58
N LYS A 71 19.19 -9.31 -18.63
CA LYS A 71 18.75 -9.93 -19.89
C LYS A 71 18.99 -11.43 -19.90
#